data_AF-A0A3C0TMG2-F1
#
_entry.id   AF-A0A3C0TMG2-F1
#
_cell.length_a   1.000
_cell.length_b   1.000
_cell.length_c   1.000
_cell.angle_alpha   90.00
_cell.angle_beta   90.00
_cell.angle_gamma   90.00
#
_symmetry.space_group_name_H-M   'P 1'
#
loop_
_entity.id
_entity.type
_entity.pdbx_description
1 polymer ?
#
loop_
_entity_poly.entity_id
_entity_poly.type
_entity_poly.pdbx_seq_one_letter_code
_entity_poly.pdbx_strand_id
1 'polypeptide(L)'
;MMKKFSIVVLVMVLALSLSGIASAMGHVVKGKVAAVDTKANTVTVKTSDGKVTIAVTSDTEILVGKKKKDLKSVKKGKKVTIETSMKDGKKTAVSIKVKKRKAVVGC
;
A
#
# COMPACT_ATOMS: atom_id res chain seq x y z
N MET A 1 12.26 7.74 -51.50
CA MET A 1 11.97 9.01 -50.80
C MET A 1 10.56 8.84 -50.26
N MET A 2 10.28 8.56 -48.98
CA MET A 2 10.76 9.11 -47.71
C MET A 2 10.91 7.95 -46.69
N LYS A 3 12.15 7.65 -46.30
CA LYS A 3 12.57 6.46 -45.55
C LYS A 3 13.20 6.88 -44.21
N LYS A 4 12.68 7.97 -43.61
CA LYS A 4 13.36 8.72 -42.53
C LYS A 4 12.48 9.07 -41.32
N PHE A 5 11.25 8.56 -41.23
CA PHE A 5 10.33 8.90 -40.13
C PHE A 5 10.14 7.82 -39.05
N SER A 6 10.65 6.59 -39.22
CA SER A 6 10.48 5.54 -38.20
C SER A 6 11.53 5.53 -37.09
N ILE A 7 12.69 6.19 -37.26
CA ILE A 7 13.82 6.03 -36.33
C ILE A 7 13.83 7.07 -35.20
N VAL A 8 13.22 8.25 -35.39
CA VAL A 8 13.27 9.33 -34.39
C VAL A 8 12.31 9.09 -33.23
N VAL A 9 11.21 8.37 -33.43
CA VAL A 9 10.24 8.04 -32.37
C VAL A 9 10.72 6.88 -31.47
N LEU A 10 11.64 6.04 -31.96
CA LEU A 10 12.12 4.87 -31.21
C LEU A 10 13.21 5.21 -30.17
N VAL A 11 13.93 6.33 -30.32
CA VAL A 11 15.02 6.73 -29.41
C VAL A 11 14.53 7.62 -28.26
N MET A 12 13.42 8.33 -28.42
CA MET A 12 12.89 9.21 -27.36
C MET A 12 12.14 8.44 -26.24
N VAL A 13 11.76 7.18 -26.49
CA VAL A 13 11.05 6.34 -25.49
C VAL A 13 12.03 5.60 -24.55
N LEU A 14 13.32 5.49 -24.91
CA LEU A 14 14.29 4.72 -24.12
C LEU A 14 14.96 5.51 -22.98
N ALA A 15 14.94 6.84 -23.01
CA ALA A 15 15.55 7.68 -21.98
C ALA A 15 14.71 7.83 -20.68
N LEU A 16 13.48 7.29 -20.65
CA LEU A 16 12.63 7.29 -19.45
C LEU A 16 12.93 6.15 -18.46
N SER A 17 13.94 5.32 -18.73
CA SER A 17 14.13 4.03 -18.06
C SER A 17 15.02 4.03 -16.80
N LEU A 18 15.41 5.18 -16.24
CA LEU A 18 16.28 5.20 -15.03
C LEU A 18 15.75 6.05 -13.85
N SER A 19 14.45 6.08 -13.61
CA SER A 19 13.93 6.57 -12.32
C SER A 19 13.24 5.47 -11.54
N GLY A 20 14.01 4.77 -10.72
CA GLY A 20 13.42 4.01 -9.63
C GLY A 20 14.16 2.75 -9.21
N ILE A 21 15.44 2.83 -8.86
CA ILE A 21 15.96 1.90 -7.86
C ILE A 21 15.43 2.38 -6.50
N ALA A 22 14.13 2.26 -6.31
CA ALA A 22 13.51 2.51 -5.02
C ALA A 22 13.89 1.33 -4.13
N SER A 23 14.89 1.54 -3.29
CA SER A 23 15.36 0.63 -2.26
C SER A 23 14.19 -0.12 -1.67
N ALA A 24 14.25 -1.45 -1.75
CA ALA A 24 13.31 -2.37 -1.11
C ALA A 24 13.49 -2.31 0.42
N MET A 25 13.26 -1.14 1.00
CA MET A 25 13.15 -0.98 2.43
C MET A 25 11.70 -1.31 2.76
N GLY A 26 11.45 -2.53 3.23
CA GLY A 26 10.13 -2.91 3.73
C GLY A 26 9.74 -1.93 4.84
N HIS A 27 8.72 -1.09 4.60
CA HIS A 27 8.29 -0.09 5.57
C HIS A 27 7.14 -0.65 6.41
N VAL A 28 7.34 -0.67 7.72
CA VAL A 28 6.27 -1.00 8.67
C VAL A 28 5.52 0.28 9.03
N VAL A 29 4.31 0.42 8.52
CA VAL A 29 3.40 1.54 8.76
C VAL A 29 2.52 1.22 9.97
N LYS A 30 2.73 1.92 11.08
CA LYS A 30 1.87 1.82 12.27
C LYS A 30 0.98 3.05 12.36
N GLY A 31 -0.34 2.85 12.47
CA GLY A 31 -1.26 3.98 12.57
C GLY A 31 -2.70 3.57 12.84
N LYS A 32 -3.62 4.51 12.61
CA LYS A 32 -5.06 4.31 12.70
C LYS A 32 -5.68 4.30 11.32
N VAL A 33 -6.58 3.35 11.04
CA VAL A 33 -7.32 3.31 9.78
C VAL A 33 -8.17 4.58 9.66
N ALA A 34 -7.88 5.41 8.67
CA ALA A 34 -8.66 6.59 8.35
C ALA A 34 -9.79 6.23 7.38
N ALA A 35 -9.48 5.43 6.35
CA ALA A 35 -10.43 4.96 5.36
C ALA A 35 -10.05 3.57 4.84
N VAL A 36 -11.05 2.84 4.37
CA VAL A 36 -10.89 1.56 3.67
C VAL A 36 -11.73 1.68 2.41
N ASP A 37 -11.09 1.52 1.26
CA ASP A 37 -11.75 1.51 -0.04
C ASP A 37 -11.63 0.11 -0.63
N THR A 38 -12.74 -0.63 -0.61
CA THR A 38 -12.80 -2.00 -1.11
C THR A 38 -13.03 -2.07 -2.62
N LYS A 39 -13.34 -0.94 -3.29
CA LYS A 39 -13.48 -0.89 -4.75
C LYS A 39 -12.11 -0.67 -5.39
N ALA A 40 -11.33 0.25 -4.84
CA ALA A 40 -9.96 0.53 -5.24
C ALA A 40 -8.93 -0.41 -4.60
N ASN A 41 -9.34 -1.27 -3.66
CA ASN A 41 -8.46 -2.12 -2.83
C ASN A 41 -7.32 -1.32 -2.17
N THR A 42 -7.68 -0.22 -1.51
CA THR A 42 -6.71 0.60 -0.79
C THR A 42 -7.14 0.84 0.65
N VAL A 43 -6.16 1.05 1.52
CA VAL A 43 -6.39 1.45 2.92
C VAL A 43 -5.62 2.73 3.18
N THR A 44 -6.32 3.74 3.66
CA THR A 44 -5.71 4.96 4.16
C THR A 44 -5.51 4.84 5.66
N VAL A 45 -4.27 4.97 6.11
CA VAL A 45 -3.89 4.95 7.52
C VAL A 45 -3.34 6.32 7.91
N LYS A 46 -3.85 6.87 9.00
CA LYS A 46 -3.28 8.05 9.66
C LYS A 46 -2.16 7.59 10.59
N THR A 47 -0.93 7.91 10.24
CA THR A 47 0.29 7.75 11.04
C THR A 47 0.61 9.06 11.77
N SER A 48 1.73 9.10 12.50
CA SER A 48 2.24 10.34 13.09
C SER A 48 2.69 11.33 12.01
N ASP A 49 3.29 10.81 10.94
CA ASP A 49 3.85 11.60 9.83
C ASP A 49 2.78 12.12 8.86
N GLY A 50 1.55 11.60 8.91
CA GLY A 50 0.46 12.05 8.06
C GLY A 50 -0.52 10.94 7.67
N LYS A 51 -1.19 11.09 6.53
CA LYS A 51 -2.05 10.06 5.96
C LYS A 51 -1.29 9.31 4.87
N VAL A 52 -1.23 7.99 4.98
CA VAL A 52 -0.61 7.11 4.00
C VAL A 52 -1.68 6.24 3.37
N THR A 53 -1.77 6.23 2.05
CA THR A 53 -2.62 5.30 1.32
C THR A 53 -1.78 4.13 0.82
N ILE A 54 -2.19 2.91 1.18
CA ILE A 54 -1.50 1.68 0.84
C ILE A 54 -2.42 0.82 -0.04
N ALA A 55 -1.87 0.28 -1.12
CA ALA A 55 -2.57 -0.66 -1.98
C ALA A 55 -2.59 -2.05 -1.32
N VAL A 56 -3.74 -2.72 -1.39
CA VAL A 56 -3.94 -4.08 -0.91
C VAL A 56 -4.17 -4.96 -2.12
N THR A 57 -3.46 -6.06 -2.21
CA THR A 57 -3.61 -7.06 -3.28
C THR A 57 -4.12 -8.37 -2.70
N SER A 58 -4.42 -9.33 -3.56
CA SER A 58 -4.84 -10.68 -3.14
C SER A 58 -3.78 -11.41 -2.32
N ASP A 59 -2.50 -11.07 -2.53
CA ASP A 59 -1.36 -11.60 -1.77
C ASP A 59 -1.25 -10.99 -0.36
N THR A 60 -1.98 -9.90 -0.07
CA THR A 60 -1.89 -9.24 1.24
C THR A 60 -2.55 -10.08 2.31
N GLU A 61 -1.79 -10.43 3.35
CA GLU A 61 -2.34 -11.14 4.49
C GLU A 61 -2.99 -10.20 5.50
N ILE A 62 -4.32 -10.27 5.62
CA ILE A 62 -5.08 -9.42 6.54
C ILE A 62 -5.45 -10.20 7.79
N LEU A 63 -4.87 -9.81 8.92
CA LEU A 63 -5.03 -10.43 10.23
C LEU A 63 -5.75 -9.46 11.17
N VAL A 64 -6.91 -9.85 11.69
CA VAL A 64 -7.62 -9.09 12.73
C VAL A 64 -7.42 -9.79 14.07
N GLY A 65 -6.48 -9.29 14.87
CA GLY A 65 -6.00 -9.98 16.08
C GLY A 65 -5.14 -11.18 15.72
N LYS A 66 -5.71 -12.39 15.83
CA LYS A 66 -5.05 -13.67 15.50
C LYS A 66 -5.79 -14.46 14.41
N LYS A 67 -6.78 -13.87 13.74
CA LYS A 67 -7.58 -14.54 12.71
C LYS A 67 -7.40 -13.83 11.37
N LYS A 68 -7.16 -14.61 10.31
CA LYS A 68 -7.18 -14.12 8.92
C LYS A 68 -8.61 -13.71 8.57
N LYS A 69 -8.75 -12.55 7.93
CA LYS A 69 -10.01 -11.87 7.68
C LYS A 69 -9.90 -11.01 6.43
N ASP A 70 -11.02 -10.60 5.87
CA ASP A 70 -11.03 -9.73 4.70
C ASP A 70 -10.85 -8.25 5.02
N LEU A 71 -10.50 -7.49 3.98
CA LEU A 71 -10.39 -6.03 4.03
C LEU A 71 -11.67 -5.36 4.57
N LYS A 72 -12.84 -5.90 4.22
CA LYS A 72 -14.16 -5.44 4.69
C LYS A 72 -14.30 -5.51 6.21
N SER A 73 -13.56 -6.40 6.89
CA SER A 73 -13.57 -6.50 8.35
C SER A 73 -12.70 -5.45 9.04
N VAL A 74 -11.85 -4.74 8.29
CA VAL A 74 -11.03 -3.64 8.80
C VAL A 74 -11.93 -2.41 8.94
N LYS A 75 -12.13 -1.96 10.18
CA LYS A 75 -12.96 -0.77 10.48
C LYS A 75 -12.10 0.48 10.67
N LYS A 76 -12.61 1.62 10.21
CA LYS A 76 -12.05 2.95 10.48
C LYS A 76 -11.87 3.17 12.00
N GLY A 77 -10.83 3.90 12.38
CA GLY A 77 -10.47 4.22 13.77
C GLY A 77 -9.67 3.15 14.53
N LYS A 78 -9.57 1.92 14.00
CA LYS A 78 -8.77 0.84 14.61
C LYS A 78 -7.28 1.06 14.39
N LYS A 79 -6.46 0.65 15.37
CA LYS A 79 -5.00 0.67 15.25
C LYS A 79 -4.56 -0.53 14.40
N VAL A 80 -3.71 -0.27 13.42
CA VAL A 80 -3.19 -1.26 12.48
C VAL A 80 -1.68 -1.13 12.37
N THR A 81 -1.04 -2.26 12.14
CA THR A 81 0.36 -2.37 11.72
C THR A 81 0.35 -2.98 10.34
N ILE A 82 0.86 -2.26 9.35
CA ILE A 82 0.89 -2.69 7.96
C ILE A 82 2.35 -2.82 7.55
N GLU A 83 2.74 -4.00 7.15
CA GLU A 83 4.03 -4.26 6.52
C GLU A 83 3.85 -4.00 5.03
N THR A 84 4.57 -3.02 4.50
CA THR A 84 4.51 -2.63 3.09
C THR A 84 5.84 -2.92 2.42
N SER A 85 5.76 -3.32 1.16
CA SER A 85 6.92 -3.44 0.29
C SER A 85 6.74 -2.51 -0.91
N MET A 86 7.85 -1.95 -1.40
CA MET A 86 7.84 -1.24 -2.68
C MET A 86 7.88 -2.28 -3.78
N LYS A 87 6.80 -2.35 -4.56
CA LYS A 87 6.69 -3.19 -5.74
C LYS A 87 6.33 -2.27 -6.91
N ASP A 88 7.17 -2.24 -7.95
CA ASP A 88 6.97 -1.37 -9.12
C ASP A 88 6.83 0.12 -8.76
N GLY A 89 7.62 0.61 -7.79
CA GLY A 89 7.53 2.00 -7.30
C GLY A 89 6.26 2.33 -6.49
N LYS A 90 5.39 1.36 -6.23
CA LYS A 90 4.14 1.52 -5.48
C LYS A 90 4.20 0.83 -4.13
N LYS A 91 3.68 1.49 -3.09
CA LYS A 91 3.55 0.91 -1.74
C LYS A 91 2.45 -0.12 -1.73
N THR A 92 2.85 -1.39 -1.66
CA THR A 92 1.94 -2.55 -1.63
C THR A 92 1.97 -3.19 -0.25
N ALA A 93 0.80 -3.47 0.31
CA ALA A 93 0.68 -4.16 1.59
C ALA A 93 1.06 -5.64 1.43
N VAL A 94 1.98 -6.11 2.25
CA VAL A 94 2.34 -7.53 2.36
C VAL A 94 1.54 -8.15 3.50
N SER A 95 1.42 -7.45 4.63
CA SER A 95 0.70 -7.93 5.81
C SER A 95 0.01 -6.80 6.55
N ILE A 96 -1.26 -6.97 6.90
CA ILE A 96 -2.07 -6.01 7.64
C ILE A 96 -2.51 -6.66 8.95
N LYS A 97 -1.93 -6.24 10.08
CA LYS A 97 -2.32 -6.68 11.42
C LYS A 97 -3.16 -5.59 12.10
N VAL A 98 -4.45 -5.84 12.23
CA VAL A 98 -5.37 -5.00 12.99
C VAL A 98 -5.32 -5.39 14.46
N LYS A 99 -4.83 -4.49 15.32
CA LYS A 99 -4.99 -4.67 16.76
C LYS A 99 -6.45 -4.47 17.11
N LYS A 100 -7.12 -5.53 17.57
CA LYS A 100 -8.32 -5.35 18.38
C LYS A 100 -7.89 -4.56 19.61
N ARG A 101 -8.37 -3.32 19.78
CA ARG A 101 -8.37 -2.75 21.13
C ARG A 101 -9.11 -3.77 22.00
N LYS A 102 -8.43 -4.34 22.99
CA LYS A 102 -9.11 -4.73 24.23
C LYS A 102 -9.83 -3.43 24.62
N ALA A 103 -11.16 -3.43 24.59
CA ALA A 103 -11.90 -2.30 25.10
C ALA A 103 -11.32 -2.05 26.50
N VAL A 104 -10.76 -0.86 26.72
CA VAL A 104 -10.58 -0.41 28.09
C VAL A 104 -12.03 -0.25 28.53
N VAL A 105 -12.50 -1.24 29.28
CA VAL A 105 -13.68 -1.12 30.11
C VAL A 105 -13.25 -0.08 31.13
N GLY A 106 -13.50 1.19 30.79
CA GLY A 106 -13.49 2.25 31.79
C GLY A 106 -14.74 2.02 32.61
N CYS A 107 -14.52 1.62 33.85
CA CYS A 107 -15.53 1.48 34.88
C CYS A 107 -16.34 2.77 35.06
#